data_AF-A0A2E0UMX4-F1
#
_entry.id   AF-A0A2E0UMX4-F1
#
_cell.length_a   1.000
_cell.length_b   1.000
_cell.length_c   1.000
_cell.angle_alpha   90.00
_cell.angle_beta   90.00
_cell.angle_gamma   90.00
#
_symmetry.space_group_name_H-M   'P 1'
#
loop_
_entity.id
_entity.type
_entity.pdbx_description
1 polymer ?
#
loop_
_entity_poly.entity_id
_entity_poly.type
_entity_poly.pdbx_seq_one_letter_code
_entity_poly.pdbx_strand_id
1 'polypeptide(L)'
;MKLSHTTRGGITLVHIEGRLDSNWSSHFASELEEIVRESTNNIVLNFADVSFLSSAGIRVLMRYHKLLSESGGSLKIIHPNSNVRSVLDMTGISKFMIGNPSDILESGSEDSGSEEVRQFRGFQVEHVRIDRSNEMVLHVHGDPESTPVTGAGEATHLTIAENAGSVGLGALGGEEAGTTGELGEFMAMHGSAAYIAADDSSVPDYLSEPNLDPSILAKYAISWKGEYSDRYWFLQDSDEKTIPLSRLLDVNEELCGSGDTVFTIIAETDGLIGAQLRNEPEPGTQGMFEFPAIRDRFRYTSEPEHHRSLAIVTGVTAKKPSTALEPFLRPYGADGTRQVHIHALACTYQILTANTAPVHERIYTLLRSSMPVGLLHLMFDHRKSPPMQESAFTRGMCWVAPACFKCDDEKTEEES
;
A
#
# COMPACT_ATOMS: atom_id res chain seq x y z
N MET A 1 32.99 -3.15 -13.67
CA MET A 1 31.75 -3.05 -14.47
C MET A 1 31.19 -1.66 -14.27
N LYS A 2 30.52 -1.08 -15.26
CA LYS A 2 29.84 0.22 -15.12
C LYS A 2 28.42 0.12 -15.66
N LEU A 3 27.49 0.78 -14.97
CA LEU A 3 26.11 0.94 -15.40
C LEU A 3 25.80 2.43 -15.48
N SER A 4 24.99 2.81 -16.45
CA SER A 4 24.36 4.12 -16.54
C SER A 4 22.96 3.93 -17.10
N HIS A 5 22.01 4.78 -16.75
CA HIS A 5 20.64 4.62 -17.20
C HIS A 5 20.00 5.95 -17.57
N THR A 6 18.96 5.89 -18.39
CA THR A 6 18.12 7.04 -18.74
C THR A 6 16.69 6.55 -18.92
N THR A 7 15.74 7.25 -18.33
CA THR A 7 14.32 6.91 -18.42
C THR A 7 13.60 7.88 -19.36
N ARG A 8 12.84 7.35 -20.32
CA ARG A 8 11.99 8.13 -21.24
C ARG A 8 10.77 7.32 -21.63
N GLY A 9 9.59 7.96 -21.58
CA GLY A 9 8.33 7.36 -22.05
C GLY A 9 8.00 6.03 -21.38
N GLY A 10 8.16 5.98 -20.05
CA GLY A 10 7.89 4.77 -19.28
C GLY A 10 8.89 3.62 -19.48
N ILE A 11 10.04 3.85 -20.13
CA ILE A 11 11.09 2.84 -20.35
C ILE A 11 12.43 3.33 -19.80
N THR A 12 13.11 2.49 -19.01
CA THR A 12 14.48 2.73 -18.55
C THR A 12 15.49 1.99 -19.41
N LEU A 13 16.29 2.74 -20.16
CA LEU A 13 17.41 2.19 -20.92
C LEU A 13 18.66 2.16 -20.04
N VAL A 14 19.14 0.96 -19.74
CA VAL A 14 20.36 0.73 -18.94
C VAL A 14 21.50 0.34 -19.86
N HIS A 15 22.54 1.13 -19.91
CA HIS A 15 23.78 0.83 -20.62
C HIS A 15 24.78 0.13 -19.70
N ILE A 16 25.33 -1.00 -20.16
CA ILE A 16 26.21 -1.85 -19.36
C ILE A 16 27.56 -2.02 -20.05
N GLU A 17 28.63 -1.65 -19.35
CA GLU A 17 30.01 -1.80 -19.80
C GLU A 17 30.75 -2.83 -18.93
N GLY A 18 31.36 -3.85 -19.56
CA GLY A 18 32.27 -4.78 -18.90
C GLY A 18 31.91 -6.26 -19.06
N ARG A 19 31.89 -6.99 -17.94
CA ARG A 19 31.71 -8.46 -17.88
C ARG A 19 30.67 -8.85 -16.85
N LEU A 20 29.78 -9.78 -17.20
CA LEU A 20 28.75 -10.37 -16.35
C LEU A 20 29.19 -11.79 -15.91
N ASP A 21 30.17 -11.84 -15.02
CA ASP A 21 30.70 -13.07 -14.42
C ASP A 21 30.45 -13.15 -12.91
N SER A 22 30.93 -14.21 -12.26
CA SER A 22 30.79 -14.42 -10.81
C SER A 22 31.36 -13.29 -9.96
N ASN A 23 32.32 -12.52 -10.49
CA ASN A 23 32.94 -11.44 -9.73
C ASN A 23 32.07 -10.16 -9.75
N TRP A 24 31.28 -9.98 -10.81
CA TRP A 24 30.48 -8.77 -11.02
C TRP A 24 28.97 -9.00 -10.88
N SER A 25 28.49 -10.24 -10.80
CA SER A 25 27.06 -10.53 -10.73
C SER A 25 26.37 -9.97 -9.49
N SER A 26 27.05 -9.90 -8.34
CA SER A 26 26.51 -9.28 -7.14
C SER A 26 26.35 -7.76 -7.30
N HIS A 27 27.39 -7.09 -7.78
CA HIS A 27 27.34 -5.66 -8.06
C HIS A 27 26.29 -5.32 -9.12
N PHE A 28 26.21 -6.08 -10.21
CA PHE A 28 25.16 -5.94 -11.21
C PHE A 28 23.76 -6.11 -10.61
N ALA A 29 23.57 -7.08 -9.72
CA ALA A 29 22.30 -7.30 -9.07
C ALA A 29 21.89 -6.13 -8.18
N SER A 30 22.83 -5.56 -7.40
CA SER A 30 22.56 -4.40 -6.55
C SER A 30 22.25 -3.14 -7.36
N GLU A 31 23.01 -2.84 -8.41
CA GLU A 31 22.76 -1.68 -9.28
C GLU A 31 21.43 -1.82 -10.02
N LEU A 32 21.12 -3.02 -10.53
CA LEU A 32 19.84 -3.27 -11.17
C LEU A 32 18.68 -3.22 -10.17
N GLU A 33 18.90 -3.58 -8.91
CA GLU A 33 17.92 -3.39 -7.83
C GLU A 33 17.58 -1.92 -7.68
N GLU A 34 18.58 -1.04 -7.50
CA GLU A 34 18.37 0.40 -7.39
C GLU A 34 17.69 1.00 -8.63
N ILE A 35 18.02 0.53 -9.84
CA ILE A 35 17.33 0.98 -11.06
C ILE A 35 15.86 0.55 -11.08
N VAL A 36 15.54 -0.69 -10.71
CA VAL A 36 14.14 -1.15 -10.64
C VAL A 36 13.38 -0.38 -9.56
N ARG A 37 14.07 -0.07 -8.47
CA ARG A 37 13.55 0.75 -7.37
C ARG A 37 13.20 2.16 -7.86
N GLU A 38 14.09 2.82 -8.58
CA GLU A 38 13.95 4.24 -8.98
C GLU A 38 13.13 4.48 -10.25
N SER A 39 12.79 3.44 -11.02
CA SER A 39 12.29 3.62 -12.37
C SER A 39 11.06 2.77 -12.72
N THR A 40 10.62 2.85 -13.98
CA THR A 40 9.45 2.11 -14.46
C THR A 40 9.70 0.61 -14.56
N ASN A 41 8.63 -0.16 -14.70
CA ASN A 41 8.68 -1.62 -14.72
C ASN A 41 9.25 -2.17 -16.04
N ASN A 42 9.67 -1.30 -16.93
CA ASN A 42 10.01 -1.58 -18.31
C ASN A 42 11.48 -1.22 -18.53
N ILE A 43 12.34 -2.23 -18.41
CA ILE A 43 13.79 -2.06 -18.44
C ILE A 43 14.36 -2.66 -19.72
N VAL A 44 15.16 -1.87 -20.43
CA VAL A 44 15.93 -2.32 -21.58
C VAL A 44 17.41 -2.29 -21.23
N LEU A 45 18.05 -3.44 -21.25
CA LEU A 45 19.48 -3.58 -21.04
C LEU A 45 20.22 -3.52 -22.38
N ASN A 46 21.05 -2.50 -22.58
CA ASN A 46 21.93 -2.38 -23.73
C ASN A 46 23.25 -3.11 -23.47
N PHE A 47 23.45 -4.21 -24.19
CA PHE A 47 24.57 -5.13 -24.06
C PHE A 47 25.70 -4.88 -25.07
N ALA A 48 25.71 -3.73 -25.76
CA ALA A 48 26.71 -3.41 -26.77
C ALA A 48 28.16 -3.56 -26.25
N ASP A 49 28.40 -3.13 -25.01
CA ASP A 49 29.72 -3.13 -24.37
C ASP A 49 29.90 -4.25 -23.32
N VAL A 50 29.04 -5.27 -23.35
CA VAL A 50 29.16 -6.47 -22.52
C VAL A 50 30.05 -7.49 -23.22
N SER A 51 31.30 -7.62 -22.78
CA SER A 51 32.30 -8.51 -23.39
C SER A 51 32.16 -9.99 -23.01
N PHE A 52 31.44 -10.32 -21.93
CA PHE A 52 31.33 -11.69 -21.43
C PHE A 52 30.09 -11.89 -20.55
N LEU A 53 29.45 -13.05 -20.66
CA LEU A 53 28.31 -13.48 -19.85
C LEU A 53 28.50 -14.93 -19.38
N SER A 54 28.35 -15.16 -18.08
CA SER A 54 28.41 -16.50 -17.44
C SER A 54 27.08 -16.92 -16.84
N SER A 55 27.02 -18.15 -16.29
CA SER A 55 25.84 -18.64 -15.55
C SER A 55 25.44 -17.76 -14.36
N ALA A 56 26.38 -17.05 -13.73
CA ALA A 56 26.08 -16.13 -12.64
C ALA A 56 25.30 -14.90 -13.13
N GLY A 57 25.71 -14.32 -14.26
CA GLY A 57 24.99 -13.21 -14.89
C GLY A 57 23.60 -13.62 -15.39
N ILE A 58 23.48 -14.81 -16.00
CA ILE A 58 22.19 -15.35 -16.44
C ILE A 58 21.20 -15.49 -15.27
N ARG A 59 21.65 -15.97 -14.10
CA ARG A 59 20.79 -16.07 -12.92
C ARG A 59 20.23 -14.71 -12.48
N VAL A 60 21.06 -13.66 -12.52
CA VAL A 60 20.61 -12.30 -12.19
C VAL A 60 19.57 -11.83 -13.19
N LEU A 61 19.82 -12.00 -14.49
CA LEU A 61 18.85 -11.64 -15.54
C LEU A 61 17.50 -12.35 -15.37
N MET A 62 17.52 -13.65 -15.10
CA MET A 62 16.30 -14.43 -14.89
C MET A 62 15.54 -14.00 -13.63
N ARG A 63 16.24 -13.68 -12.54
CA ARG A 63 15.64 -13.16 -11.31
C ARG A 63 14.85 -11.88 -11.60
N TYR A 64 15.49 -10.91 -12.25
CA TYR A 64 14.85 -9.61 -12.53
C TYR A 64 13.80 -9.68 -13.63
N HIS A 65 13.98 -10.55 -14.64
CA HIS A 65 12.93 -10.83 -15.61
C HIS A 65 11.66 -11.34 -14.91
N LYS A 66 11.79 -12.34 -14.04
CA LYS A 66 10.66 -12.90 -13.29
C LYS A 66 10.01 -11.84 -12.40
N LEU A 67 10.81 -11.12 -11.60
CA LEU A 67 10.34 -10.05 -10.72
C LEU A 67 9.53 -9.01 -11.50
N LEU A 68 10.08 -8.48 -12.59
CA LEU A 68 9.42 -7.45 -13.39
C LEU A 68 8.15 -7.98 -14.05
N SER A 69 8.16 -9.20 -14.59
CA SER A 69 6.97 -9.82 -15.18
C SER A 69 5.84 -10.06 -14.16
N GLU A 70 6.17 -10.43 -12.91
CA GLU A 70 5.18 -10.56 -11.83
C GLU A 70 4.55 -9.21 -11.45
N SER A 71 5.22 -8.10 -11.74
CA SER A 71 4.71 -6.74 -11.53
C SER A 71 4.23 -6.07 -12.83
N GLY A 72 3.82 -6.84 -13.84
CA GLY A 72 3.27 -6.30 -15.10
C GLY A 72 4.29 -5.54 -15.96
N GLY A 73 5.57 -5.71 -15.71
CA GLY A 73 6.69 -5.09 -16.40
C GLY A 73 7.42 -6.02 -17.37
N SER A 74 8.47 -5.50 -17.98
CA SER A 74 9.30 -6.24 -18.93
C SER A 74 10.79 -5.96 -18.73
N LEU A 75 11.61 -7.00 -18.94
CA LEU A 75 13.06 -6.91 -19.04
C LEU A 75 13.49 -7.38 -20.43
N LYS A 76 14.03 -6.48 -21.24
CA LYS A 76 14.54 -6.80 -22.58
C LYS A 76 16.03 -6.50 -22.69
N ILE A 77 16.70 -7.19 -23.60
CA ILE A 77 18.12 -7.04 -23.93
C ILE A 77 18.23 -6.59 -25.39
N ILE A 78 18.96 -5.50 -25.63
CA ILE A 78 19.30 -5.02 -26.97
C ILE A 78 20.82 -5.09 -27.19
N HIS A 79 21.20 -5.22 -28.46
CA HIS A 79 22.59 -5.18 -28.93
C HIS A 79 23.57 -6.15 -28.22
N PRO A 80 23.22 -7.42 -27.92
CA PRO A 80 24.25 -8.36 -27.47
C PRO A 80 25.24 -8.62 -28.61
N ASN A 81 26.54 -8.60 -28.31
CA ASN A 81 27.55 -9.06 -29.28
C ASN A 81 27.42 -10.58 -29.55
N SER A 82 28.12 -11.08 -30.56
CA SER A 82 28.03 -12.48 -31.01
C SER A 82 28.29 -13.51 -29.89
N ASN A 83 29.29 -13.26 -29.04
CA ASN A 83 29.63 -14.17 -27.94
C ASN A 83 28.51 -14.21 -26.90
N VAL A 84 28.02 -13.04 -26.47
CA VAL A 84 26.94 -12.96 -25.48
C VAL A 84 25.63 -13.52 -26.07
N ARG A 85 25.33 -13.20 -27.33
CA ARG A 85 24.17 -13.74 -28.04
C ARG A 85 24.19 -15.27 -28.07
N SER A 86 25.34 -15.87 -28.41
CA SER A 86 25.50 -17.33 -28.44
C SER A 86 25.23 -17.96 -27.07
N VAL A 87 25.70 -17.34 -25.98
CA VAL A 87 25.41 -17.79 -24.61
C VAL A 87 23.91 -17.69 -24.29
N LEU A 88 23.25 -16.59 -24.63
CA LEU A 88 21.81 -16.41 -24.44
C LEU A 88 21.01 -17.45 -25.24
N ASP A 89 21.39 -17.72 -26.48
CA ASP A 89 20.75 -18.73 -27.35
C ASP A 89 20.93 -20.15 -26.79
N MET A 90 22.12 -20.50 -26.30
CA MET A 90 22.41 -21.81 -25.69
C MET A 90 21.52 -22.10 -24.47
N THR A 91 21.16 -21.05 -23.72
CA THR A 91 20.29 -21.18 -22.54
C THR A 91 18.80 -21.10 -22.88
N GLY A 92 18.45 -20.82 -24.13
CA GLY A 92 17.07 -20.66 -24.60
C GLY A 92 16.40 -19.35 -24.21
N ILE A 93 17.10 -18.48 -23.47
CA ILE A 93 16.50 -17.26 -22.91
C ILE A 93 16.41 -16.11 -23.92
N SER A 94 17.20 -16.19 -25.00
CA SER A 94 17.16 -15.20 -26.08
C SER A 94 15.77 -15.01 -26.70
N LYS A 95 14.95 -16.06 -26.71
CA LYS A 95 13.60 -16.06 -27.32
C LYS A 95 12.63 -15.09 -26.65
N PHE A 96 12.79 -14.84 -25.35
CA PHE A 96 11.88 -13.98 -24.60
C PHE A 96 12.57 -12.72 -24.05
N MET A 97 13.88 -12.73 -23.85
CA MET A 97 14.62 -11.56 -23.37
C MET A 97 15.20 -10.67 -24.48
N ILE A 98 15.47 -11.17 -25.69
CA ILE A 98 15.93 -10.27 -26.78
C ILE A 98 14.72 -9.72 -27.51
N GLY A 99 14.61 -8.40 -27.56
CA GLY A 99 13.50 -7.71 -28.22
C GLY A 99 13.80 -6.23 -28.40
N ASN A 100 12.99 -5.56 -29.20
CA ASN A 100 13.12 -4.12 -29.42
C ASN A 100 12.42 -3.34 -28.29
N PRO A 101 12.83 -2.08 -28.03
CA PRO A 101 12.11 -1.21 -27.11
C PRO A 101 10.63 -1.00 -27.51
N SER A 102 10.30 -1.09 -28.80
CA SER A 102 8.91 -1.03 -29.30
C SER A 102 8.04 -2.16 -28.78
N ASP A 103 8.62 -3.36 -28.59
CA ASP A 103 7.91 -4.55 -28.11
C ASP A 103 7.40 -4.36 -26.67
N ILE A 104 7.96 -3.38 -25.94
CA ILE A 104 7.56 -3.00 -24.59
C ILE A 104 6.37 -2.04 -24.62
N LEU A 105 6.34 -1.10 -25.58
CA LEU A 105 5.28 -0.11 -25.73
C LEU A 105 3.97 -0.74 -26.22
N GLU A 106 4.04 -1.78 -27.05
CA GLU A 106 2.86 -2.51 -27.54
C GLU A 106 2.18 -3.37 -26.46
N SER A 107 2.91 -3.77 -25.41
CA SER A 107 2.35 -4.55 -24.29
C SER A 107 1.73 -3.69 -23.17
N GLY A 108 1.92 -2.36 -23.18
CA GLY A 108 1.50 -1.45 -22.11
C GLY A 108 0.32 -0.55 -22.46
N SER A 109 -0.34 -0.73 -23.60
CA SER A 109 -1.25 0.26 -24.20
C SER A 109 -2.73 0.11 -23.84
N GLU A 110 -3.09 -0.26 -22.62
CA GLU A 110 -4.51 -0.35 -22.20
C GLU A 110 -4.98 0.70 -21.19
N ASP A 111 -4.10 1.52 -20.59
CA ASP A 111 -4.54 2.59 -19.68
C ASP A 111 -4.49 3.96 -20.39
N SER A 112 -5.66 4.52 -20.68
CA SER A 112 -5.87 5.71 -21.53
C SER A 112 -6.03 7.02 -20.75
N GLY A 113 -5.59 7.05 -19.50
CA GLY A 113 -5.51 8.28 -18.71
C GLY A 113 -4.33 9.15 -19.14
N SER A 114 -4.55 10.45 -19.33
CA SER A 114 -3.46 11.40 -19.57
C SER A 114 -2.60 11.52 -18.31
N GLU A 115 -1.40 10.95 -18.34
CA GLU A 115 -0.39 11.09 -17.30
C GLU A 115 0.09 12.56 -17.20
N GLU A 116 -0.08 13.17 -16.03
CA GLU A 116 0.38 14.52 -15.73
C GLU A 116 1.38 14.50 -14.57
N VAL A 117 2.60 14.99 -14.81
CA VAL A 117 3.56 15.24 -13.74
C VAL A 117 3.20 16.54 -13.03
N ARG A 118 2.98 16.48 -11.72
CA ARG A 118 2.59 17.63 -10.88
C ARG A 118 3.56 17.78 -9.72
N GLN A 119 3.95 19.02 -9.42
CA GLN A 119 4.75 19.33 -8.24
C GLN A 119 3.84 19.62 -7.05
N PHE A 120 3.97 18.86 -5.96
CA PHE A 120 3.20 19.05 -4.74
C PHE A 120 4.11 19.40 -3.58
N ARG A 121 4.11 20.70 -3.22
CA ARG A 121 4.85 21.31 -2.10
C ARG A 121 6.15 20.56 -1.68
N GLY A 122 7.06 20.33 -2.63
CA GLY A 122 8.40 19.77 -2.36
C GLY A 122 8.73 18.42 -3.01
N PHE A 123 7.74 17.68 -3.53
CA PHE A 123 7.99 16.43 -4.27
C PHE A 123 7.14 16.33 -5.53
N GLN A 124 7.56 15.46 -6.46
CA GLN A 124 6.85 15.19 -7.71
C GLN A 124 5.90 14.01 -7.55
N VAL A 125 4.73 14.14 -8.15
CA VAL A 125 3.82 13.01 -8.35
C VAL A 125 3.48 12.85 -9.82
N GLU A 126 3.42 11.61 -10.26
CA GLU A 126 2.93 11.23 -11.58
C GLU A 126 1.47 10.86 -11.42
N HIS A 127 0.57 11.76 -11.83
CA HIS A 127 -0.85 11.67 -11.56
C HIS A 127 -1.64 11.22 -12.80
N VAL A 128 -2.60 10.34 -12.57
CA VAL A 128 -3.55 9.83 -13.57
C VAL A 128 -4.97 9.99 -13.03
N ARG A 129 -5.81 10.65 -13.82
CA ARG A 129 -7.26 10.68 -13.61
C ARG A 129 -7.86 9.38 -14.14
N ILE A 130 -8.47 8.58 -13.27
CA ILE A 130 -9.19 7.35 -13.65
C ILE A 130 -10.56 7.76 -14.19
N ASP A 131 -11.44 8.27 -13.32
CA ASP A 131 -12.76 8.80 -13.69
C ASP A 131 -13.18 9.87 -12.69
N ARG A 132 -13.61 11.04 -13.18
CA ARG A 132 -14.06 12.17 -12.35
C ARG A 132 -15.37 11.90 -11.61
N SER A 133 -16.17 10.97 -12.11
CA SER A 133 -17.48 10.64 -11.56
C SER A 133 -17.41 9.58 -10.46
N ASN A 134 -16.27 8.92 -10.30
CA ASN A 134 -16.05 7.94 -9.24
C ASN A 134 -16.06 8.61 -7.87
N GLU A 135 -16.78 7.98 -6.94
CA GLU A 135 -16.94 8.41 -5.56
C GLU A 135 -17.04 7.17 -4.67
N MET A 136 -16.64 7.32 -3.42
CA MET A 136 -16.75 6.28 -2.39
C MET A 136 -17.93 6.60 -1.48
N VAL A 137 -18.81 5.63 -1.27
CA VAL A 137 -19.91 5.74 -0.31
C VAL A 137 -19.44 5.20 1.04
N LEU A 138 -19.47 6.05 2.08
CA LEU A 138 -19.08 5.69 3.45
C LEU A 138 -20.27 5.21 4.27
N HIS A 139 -20.04 4.18 5.08
CA HIS A 139 -20.92 3.72 6.15
C HIS A 139 -20.12 3.56 7.44
N VAL A 140 -20.78 3.76 8.58
CA VAL A 140 -20.22 3.51 9.91
C VAL A 140 -20.98 2.41 10.60
N HIS A 141 -20.27 1.59 11.37
CA HIS A 141 -20.81 0.41 12.04
C HIS A 141 -20.42 0.43 13.51
N GLY A 142 -21.34 0.03 14.37
CA GLY A 142 -21.13 0.01 15.82
C GLY A 142 -20.90 1.39 16.45
N ASP A 143 -20.24 1.41 17.60
CA ASP A 143 -19.96 2.63 18.36
C ASP A 143 -18.54 2.58 18.96
N PRO A 144 -17.60 3.44 18.52
CA PRO A 144 -16.25 3.49 19.06
C PRO A 144 -16.18 4.04 20.50
N GLU A 145 -17.20 4.76 20.96
CA GLU A 145 -17.27 5.31 22.32
C GLU A 145 -17.89 4.34 23.33
N SER A 146 -18.57 3.29 22.84
CA SER A 146 -19.13 2.25 23.70
C SER A 146 -18.04 1.51 24.52
N THR A 147 -18.19 1.51 25.84
CA THR A 147 -17.47 0.60 26.76
C THR A 147 -17.91 -0.85 26.50
N PRO A 148 -17.02 -1.84 26.68
CA PRO A 148 -16.76 -2.97 25.78
C PRO A 148 -17.94 -3.91 25.53
N VAL A 149 -17.82 -4.66 24.42
CA VAL A 149 -18.79 -5.64 23.90
C VAL A 149 -19.10 -6.68 24.97
N THR A 150 -20.24 -6.53 25.66
CA THR A 150 -20.80 -7.59 26.49
C THR A 150 -21.58 -8.56 25.60
N GLY A 151 -20.86 -9.35 24.80
CA GLY A 151 -21.39 -10.47 24.04
C GLY A 151 -21.83 -10.17 22.60
N ALA A 152 -22.06 -11.26 21.86
CA ALA A 152 -22.31 -11.34 20.41
C ALA A 152 -23.47 -10.49 19.84
N GLY A 153 -24.19 -9.70 20.65
CA GLY A 153 -25.36 -8.91 20.23
C GLY A 153 -25.07 -7.47 19.79
N GLU A 154 -23.85 -6.95 20.01
CA GLU A 154 -23.48 -5.54 19.71
C GLU A 154 -22.47 -5.39 18.57
N ALA A 155 -21.89 -6.49 18.09
CA ALA A 155 -20.95 -6.46 16.98
C ALA A 155 -21.67 -6.58 15.62
N THR A 156 -21.16 -5.87 14.61
CA THR A 156 -21.72 -5.85 13.26
C THR A 156 -20.95 -6.81 12.37
N HIS A 157 -21.64 -7.70 11.66
CA HIS A 157 -21.04 -8.55 10.65
C HIS A 157 -20.86 -7.77 9.34
N LEU A 158 -19.64 -7.74 8.82
CA LEU A 158 -19.29 -7.09 7.56
C LEU A 158 -18.75 -8.13 6.58
N THR A 159 -19.24 -8.09 5.36
CA THR A 159 -18.68 -8.84 4.23
C THR A 159 -18.05 -7.83 3.28
N ILE A 160 -16.76 -7.99 3.01
CA ILE A 160 -16.00 -7.00 2.23
C ILE A 160 -15.81 -7.50 0.81
N ALA A 161 -16.64 -6.98 -0.10
CA ALA A 161 -16.55 -7.26 -1.52
C ALA A 161 -15.28 -6.68 -2.17
N GLU A 162 -15.02 -7.05 -3.43
CA GLU A 162 -13.85 -6.62 -4.21
C GLU A 162 -13.74 -5.09 -4.38
N ASN A 163 -14.84 -4.35 -4.46
CA ASN A 163 -14.83 -2.88 -4.56
C ASN A 163 -15.21 -2.19 -3.24
N ALA A 164 -14.97 -2.88 -2.13
CA ALA A 164 -15.21 -2.37 -0.80
C ALA A 164 -13.95 -2.42 0.06
N GLY A 165 -13.95 -1.62 1.12
CA GLY A 165 -12.94 -1.67 2.15
C GLY A 165 -13.53 -1.30 3.51
N SER A 166 -12.79 -1.62 4.56
CA SER A 166 -13.18 -1.33 5.93
C SER A 166 -11.98 -1.31 6.85
N VAL A 167 -12.03 -0.45 7.87
CA VAL A 167 -11.05 -0.35 8.96
C VAL A 167 -11.76 -0.18 10.28
N GLY A 168 -11.16 -0.68 11.36
CA GLY A 168 -11.66 -0.49 12.70
C GLY A 168 -11.19 -1.57 13.67
N LEU A 169 -12.02 -1.82 14.69
CA LEU A 169 -11.76 -2.83 15.72
C LEU A 169 -12.73 -4.00 15.57
N GLY A 170 -12.21 -5.21 15.45
CA GLY A 170 -13.00 -6.39 15.10
C GLY A 170 -12.18 -7.67 15.14
N ALA A 171 -12.72 -8.76 14.59
CA ALA A 171 -12.01 -10.02 14.39
C ALA A 171 -12.44 -10.67 13.07
N LEU A 172 -11.57 -11.50 12.49
CA LEU A 172 -11.92 -12.35 11.35
C LEU A 172 -12.91 -13.44 11.78
N GLY A 173 -14.05 -13.58 11.09
CA GLY A 173 -15.05 -14.60 11.39
C GLY A 173 -16.42 -14.32 10.77
N GLY A 174 -17.14 -15.39 10.40
CA GLY A 174 -18.50 -15.33 9.88
C GLY A 174 -19.58 -15.42 10.97
N GLU A 175 -20.85 -15.40 10.57
CA GLU A 175 -22.02 -15.43 11.48
C GLU A 175 -22.05 -16.63 12.44
N GLU A 176 -21.42 -17.76 12.07
CA GLU A 176 -21.32 -18.96 12.90
C GLU A 176 -20.11 -18.96 13.84
N ALA A 177 -19.14 -18.07 13.64
CA ALA A 177 -18.01 -17.92 14.54
C ALA A 177 -18.50 -17.21 15.80
N GLY A 178 -18.73 -17.97 16.88
CA GLY A 178 -18.97 -17.37 18.18
C GLY A 178 -17.84 -16.38 18.56
N THR A 179 -18.12 -15.45 19.47
CA THR A 179 -17.18 -14.42 19.97
C THR A 179 -16.04 -15.00 20.82
N THR A 180 -15.38 -16.06 20.37
CA THR A 180 -14.28 -16.71 21.08
C THR A 180 -12.93 -16.11 20.76
N GLY A 181 -12.84 -15.25 19.73
CA GLY A 181 -11.66 -14.47 19.43
C GLY A 181 -11.66 -13.16 20.23
N GLU A 182 -10.51 -12.79 20.80
CA GLU A 182 -10.26 -11.41 21.20
C GLU A 182 -10.45 -10.53 19.97
N LEU A 183 -10.99 -9.32 20.12
CA LEU A 183 -11.08 -8.29 19.08
C LEU A 183 -9.76 -7.52 19.03
N GLY A 184 -9.51 -6.86 17.92
CA GLY A 184 -8.29 -6.07 17.73
C GLY A 184 -8.34 -5.26 16.45
N GLU A 185 -7.22 -4.67 16.06
CA GLU A 185 -7.18 -3.81 14.87
C GLU A 185 -7.36 -4.68 13.61
N PHE A 186 -8.23 -4.26 12.70
CA PHE A 186 -8.37 -4.92 11.41
C PHE A 186 -8.35 -3.91 10.26
N MET A 187 -7.96 -4.39 9.09
CA MET A 187 -8.25 -3.71 7.84
C MET A 187 -8.63 -4.72 6.77
N ALA A 188 -9.58 -4.36 5.93
CA ALA A 188 -10.04 -5.20 4.83
C ALA A 188 -10.22 -4.33 3.59
N MET A 189 -9.85 -4.87 2.44
CA MET A 189 -9.95 -4.20 1.16
C MET A 189 -9.83 -5.21 0.03
N HIS A 190 -10.62 -5.05 -1.02
CA HIS A 190 -10.45 -5.79 -2.27
C HIS A 190 -10.41 -7.32 -2.10
N GLY A 191 -11.36 -7.87 -1.35
CA GLY A 191 -11.41 -9.32 -1.07
C GLY A 191 -10.26 -9.85 -0.19
N SER A 192 -9.46 -8.96 0.41
CA SER A 192 -8.40 -9.31 1.34
C SER A 192 -8.68 -8.68 2.71
N ALA A 193 -8.25 -9.33 3.78
CA ALA A 193 -8.35 -8.81 5.13
C ALA A 193 -7.12 -9.17 5.95
N ALA A 194 -6.75 -8.29 6.87
CA ALA A 194 -5.73 -8.51 7.87
C ALA A 194 -6.24 -8.06 9.24
N TYR A 195 -5.78 -8.75 10.27
CA TYR A 195 -6.29 -8.64 11.62
C TYR A 195 -5.17 -8.93 12.62
N ILE A 196 -5.09 -8.14 13.70
CA ILE A 196 -4.21 -8.44 14.82
C ILE A 196 -5.00 -8.39 16.12
N ALA A 197 -4.91 -9.46 16.90
CA ALA A 197 -5.61 -9.56 18.16
C ALA A 197 -5.08 -8.59 19.22
N ALA A 198 -5.99 -8.13 20.08
CA ALA A 198 -5.62 -7.37 21.27
C ALA A 198 -5.10 -8.31 22.36
N ASP A 199 -3.96 -8.92 22.07
CA ASP A 199 -3.26 -9.85 22.95
C ASP A 199 -1.76 -9.57 22.92
N ASP A 200 -0.95 -10.55 23.34
CA ASP A 200 0.49 -10.41 23.26
C ASP A 200 1.09 -10.70 21.87
N SER A 201 0.26 -10.99 20.87
CA SER A 201 0.68 -11.21 19.48
C SER A 201 1.34 -9.96 18.89
N SER A 202 2.17 -10.21 17.89
CA SER A 202 2.92 -9.17 17.16
C SER A 202 2.87 -9.36 15.65
N VAL A 203 2.23 -10.44 15.19
CA VAL A 203 2.12 -10.81 13.78
C VAL A 203 0.63 -10.82 13.45
N PRO A 204 0.19 -10.07 12.44
CA PRO A 204 -1.18 -10.10 11.98
C PRO A 204 -1.53 -11.43 11.30
N ASP A 205 -2.74 -11.92 11.54
CA ASP A 205 -3.39 -12.89 10.69
C ASP A 205 -3.96 -12.20 9.45
N TYR A 206 -4.03 -12.92 8.33
CA TYR A 206 -4.56 -12.36 7.09
C TYR A 206 -5.23 -13.42 6.22
N LEU A 207 -6.15 -12.97 5.38
CA LEU A 207 -6.89 -13.75 4.40
C LEU A 207 -6.84 -13.00 3.07
N SER A 208 -6.39 -13.67 2.01
CA SER A 208 -6.26 -13.09 0.67
C SER A 208 -6.39 -14.20 -0.37
N GLU A 209 -7.64 -14.64 -0.61
CA GLU A 209 -7.95 -15.71 -1.55
C GLU A 209 -8.88 -15.20 -2.66
N PRO A 210 -8.66 -15.59 -3.93
CA PRO A 210 -9.55 -15.20 -5.02
C PRO A 210 -10.99 -15.66 -4.79
N ASN A 211 -11.95 -14.79 -5.08
CA ASN A 211 -13.38 -15.07 -4.98
C ASN A 211 -13.83 -15.44 -3.55
N LEU A 212 -13.09 -15.00 -2.54
CA LEU A 212 -13.48 -15.14 -1.14
C LEU A 212 -13.64 -13.75 -0.54
N ASP A 213 -14.88 -13.37 -0.23
CA ASP A 213 -15.13 -12.13 0.50
C ASP A 213 -14.89 -12.39 2.00
N PRO A 214 -13.92 -11.70 2.65
CA PRO A 214 -13.66 -11.88 4.06
C PRO A 214 -14.85 -11.37 4.88
N SER A 215 -15.18 -12.14 5.92
CA SER A 215 -16.17 -11.75 6.93
C SER A 215 -15.47 -11.24 8.19
N ILE A 216 -15.92 -10.08 8.66
CA ILE A 216 -15.40 -9.39 9.84
C ILE A 216 -16.53 -9.23 10.85
N LEU A 217 -16.26 -9.62 12.09
CA LEU A 217 -17.07 -9.24 13.23
C LEU A 217 -16.52 -7.94 13.81
N ALA A 218 -17.12 -6.81 13.47
CA ALA A 218 -16.65 -5.49 13.88
C ALA A 218 -17.34 -5.03 15.17
N LYS A 219 -16.55 -4.63 16.18
CA LYS A 219 -17.08 -3.81 17.29
C LYS A 219 -17.49 -2.45 16.76
N TYR A 220 -16.59 -1.83 15.99
CA TYR A 220 -16.88 -0.63 15.26
C TYR A 220 -16.03 -0.61 13.99
N ALA A 221 -16.54 0.02 12.94
CA ALA A 221 -15.81 0.16 11.68
C ALA A 221 -16.27 1.37 10.88
N ILE A 222 -15.38 1.88 10.04
CA ILE A 222 -15.75 2.66 8.87
C ILE A 222 -15.56 1.77 7.66
N SER A 223 -16.63 1.58 6.87
CA SER A 223 -16.57 0.86 5.60
C SER A 223 -16.87 1.78 4.44
N TRP A 224 -16.39 1.43 3.26
CA TRP A 224 -16.71 2.12 2.02
C TRP A 224 -16.93 1.17 0.87
N LYS A 225 -17.68 1.63 -0.12
CA LYS A 225 -17.87 0.95 -1.41
C LYS A 225 -17.84 1.95 -2.55
N GLY A 226 -17.15 1.61 -3.63
CA GLY A 226 -17.03 2.47 -4.80
C GLY A 226 -15.72 2.24 -5.55
N GLU A 227 -15.39 3.19 -6.41
CA GLU A 227 -14.21 3.14 -7.27
C GLU A 227 -13.33 4.38 -7.02
N TYR A 228 -12.03 4.26 -7.30
CA TYR A 228 -11.10 5.37 -7.15
C TYR A 228 -11.21 6.36 -8.32
N SER A 229 -11.16 7.68 -8.04
CA SER A 229 -11.23 8.70 -9.07
C SER A 229 -9.85 9.06 -9.64
N ASP A 230 -8.82 8.97 -8.79
CA ASP A 230 -7.48 9.41 -9.09
C ASP A 230 -6.45 8.39 -8.58
N ARG A 231 -5.32 8.31 -9.29
CA ARG A 231 -4.14 7.57 -8.86
C ARG A 231 -2.91 8.44 -9.05
N TYR A 232 -1.93 8.31 -8.17
CA TYR A 232 -0.63 8.91 -8.39
C TYR A 232 0.53 8.07 -7.86
N TRP A 233 1.63 8.05 -8.60
CA TRP A 233 2.92 7.59 -8.12
C TRP A 233 3.65 8.75 -7.46
N PHE A 234 4.32 8.50 -6.33
CA PHE A 234 5.16 9.48 -5.66
C PHE A 234 6.54 8.90 -5.41
N LEU A 235 7.55 9.73 -5.59
CA LEU A 235 8.94 9.42 -5.31
C LEU A 235 9.56 10.60 -4.59
N GLN A 236 10.35 10.30 -3.56
CA GLN A 236 11.19 11.26 -2.87
C GLN A 236 12.04 12.09 -3.86
N ASP A 237 12.03 13.42 -3.70
CA ASP A 237 12.96 14.33 -4.39
C ASP A 237 14.25 14.47 -3.57
N SER A 238 15.35 14.86 -4.21
CA SER A 238 16.72 14.87 -3.68
C SER A 238 16.96 15.71 -2.40
N ASP A 239 16.07 16.65 -2.06
CA ASP A 239 16.23 17.58 -0.93
C ASP A 239 15.56 17.12 0.38
N GLU A 240 14.45 16.36 0.32
CA GLU A 240 13.76 15.82 1.51
C GLU A 240 14.09 14.33 1.69
N LYS A 241 14.28 13.85 2.93
CA LYS A 241 14.64 12.44 3.18
C LYS A 241 13.46 11.48 3.09
N THR A 242 12.25 11.98 3.25
CA THR A 242 11.02 11.21 3.41
C THR A 242 9.83 12.08 3.06
N ILE A 243 8.72 11.45 2.67
CA ILE A 243 7.43 12.10 2.45
C ILE A 243 6.51 11.71 3.62
N PRO A 244 6.16 12.66 4.52
CA PRO A 244 5.23 12.41 5.63
C PRO A 244 3.82 12.09 5.13
N LEU A 245 3.06 11.27 5.86
CA LEU A 245 1.68 10.92 5.48
C LEU A 245 0.81 12.16 5.33
N SER A 246 0.89 13.14 6.23
CA SER A 246 0.16 14.41 6.14
C SER A 246 0.32 15.10 4.78
N ARG A 247 1.49 14.97 4.16
CA ARG A 247 1.79 15.54 2.84
C ARG A 247 1.15 14.77 1.69
N LEU A 248 1.04 13.44 1.79
CA LEU A 248 0.26 12.64 0.84
C LEU A 248 -1.24 12.94 0.98
N LEU A 249 -1.72 13.11 2.22
CA LEU A 249 -3.11 13.49 2.44
C LEU A 249 -3.41 14.90 1.91
N ASP A 250 -2.46 15.84 1.89
CA ASP A 250 -2.63 17.13 1.20
C ASP A 250 -2.85 16.95 -0.31
N VAL A 251 -2.13 16.03 -0.95
CA VAL A 251 -2.31 15.71 -2.38
C VAL A 251 -3.72 15.17 -2.61
N ASN A 252 -4.17 14.24 -1.76
CA ASN A 252 -5.52 13.67 -1.83
C ASN A 252 -6.61 14.75 -1.79
N GLU A 253 -6.50 15.70 -0.86
CA GLU A 253 -7.44 16.80 -0.72
C GLU A 253 -7.46 17.74 -1.93
N GLU A 254 -6.30 18.02 -2.52
CA GLU A 254 -6.20 18.88 -3.71
C GLU A 254 -6.79 18.20 -4.95
N LEU A 255 -6.58 16.89 -5.10
CA LEU A 255 -7.15 16.11 -6.20
C LEU A 255 -8.68 15.95 -6.10
N CYS A 256 -9.19 15.70 -4.89
CA CYS A 256 -10.61 15.40 -4.65
C CYS A 256 -11.46 16.63 -4.24
N GLY A 257 -10.87 17.80 -4.02
CA GLY A 257 -11.63 19.04 -3.81
C GLY A 257 -12.00 19.38 -2.36
N SER A 258 -11.10 19.18 -1.39
CA SER A 258 -11.24 19.57 0.03
C SER A 258 -12.40 18.95 0.82
N GLY A 259 -13.05 17.91 0.27
CA GLY A 259 -14.06 17.09 0.95
C GLY A 259 -13.46 15.91 1.70
N ASP A 260 -14.35 15.00 2.14
CA ASP A 260 -13.94 13.73 2.70
C ASP A 260 -13.32 12.86 1.59
N THR A 261 -12.31 12.07 1.93
CA THR A 261 -11.65 11.18 0.96
C THR A 261 -11.43 9.80 1.54
N VAL A 262 -11.52 8.79 0.69
CA VAL A 262 -11.02 7.45 0.94
C VAL A 262 -9.78 7.26 0.08
N PHE A 263 -8.74 6.69 0.66
CA PHE A 263 -7.51 6.42 -0.07
C PHE A 263 -6.94 5.04 0.27
N THR A 264 -6.14 4.52 -0.64
CA THR A 264 -5.25 3.37 -0.41
C THR A 264 -3.87 3.73 -0.92
N ILE A 265 -2.85 3.51 -0.11
CA ILE A 265 -1.44 3.69 -0.43
C ILE A 265 -0.77 2.33 -0.36
N ILE A 266 0.06 2.03 -1.35
CA ILE A 266 1.06 0.96 -1.26
C ILE A 266 2.42 1.62 -1.40
N ALA A 267 3.23 1.60 -0.33
CA ALA A 267 4.45 2.40 -0.26
C ALA A 267 5.57 1.74 0.54
N GLU A 268 6.80 2.13 0.22
CA GLU A 268 7.97 1.84 1.05
C GLU A 268 8.01 2.78 2.25
N THR A 269 8.16 2.22 3.43
CA THR A 269 8.10 2.94 4.70
C THR A 269 9.48 3.43 5.13
N ASP A 270 9.57 4.70 5.52
CA ASP A 270 10.66 5.19 6.38
C ASP A 270 10.32 5.07 7.87
N GLY A 271 9.12 4.57 8.18
CA GLY A 271 8.68 4.24 9.53
C GLY A 271 7.21 4.55 9.71
N LEU A 272 6.52 3.72 10.48
CA LEU A 272 5.12 3.86 10.81
C LEU A 272 4.97 4.28 12.27
N ILE A 273 4.09 5.24 12.49
CA ILE A 273 3.69 5.72 13.81
C ILE A 273 2.22 5.37 14.02
N GLY A 274 1.94 4.58 15.04
CA GLY A 274 0.61 4.04 15.28
C GLY A 274 0.40 3.49 16.69
N ALA A 275 -0.81 2.98 16.88
CA ALA A 275 -1.26 2.33 18.09
C ALA A 275 -1.95 0.99 17.76
N GLN A 276 -1.99 0.12 18.77
CA GLN A 276 -2.76 -1.11 18.78
C GLN A 276 -3.42 -1.28 20.15
N LEU A 277 -4.60 -1.86 20.19
CA LEU A 277 -5.16 -2.39 21.43
C LEU A 277 -4.32 -3.60 21.91
N ARG A 278 -3.97 -3.63 23.20
CA ARG A 278 -3.18 -4.70 23.83
C ARG A 278 -4.04 -5.73 24.56
N ASN A 279 -5.18 -5.29 25.06
CA ASN A 279 -6.18 -6.12 25.74
C ASN A 279 -7.50 -5.39 25.71
N GLU A 280 -8.58 -6.16 25.62
CA GLU A 280 -9.90 -5.59 25.72
C GLU A 280 -10.19 -5.06 27.14
N PRO A 281 -10.86 -3.90 27.25
CA PRO A 281 -11.41 -3.45 28.51
C PRO A 281 -12.35 -4.51 29.12
N GLU A 282 -12.37 -4.64 30.45
CA GLU A 282 -13.51 -5.27 31.12
C GLU A 282 -14.77 -4.38 31.01
N PRO A 283 -15.98 -4.97 30.91
CA PRO A 283 -17.24 -4.25 30.95
C PRO A 283 -17.33 -3.23 32.09
N GLY A 284 -17.70 -2.00 31.74
CA GLY A 284 -17.82 -0.90 32.71
C GLY A 284 -16.50 -0.22 33.10
N THR A 285 -15.37 -0.52 32.45
CA THR A 285 -14.13 0.24 32.73
C THR A 285 -14.28 1.71 32.34
N GLN A 286 -14.09 2.64 33.29
CA GLN A 286 -13.96 4.07 33.05
C GLN A 286 -12.49 4.49 32.84
N GLY A 287 -12.28 5.64 32.18
CA GLY A 287 -10.94 6.24 32.04
C GLY A 287 -10.00 5.43 31.15
N MET A 288 -10.50 4.79 30.09
CA MET A 288 -9.70 3.95 29.17
C MET A 288 -8.46 4.68 28.63
N PHE A 289 -8.60 5.98 28.33
CA PHE A 289 -7.55 6.84 27.80
C PHE A 289 -6.77 7.61 28.89
N GLU A 290 -7.04 7.34 30.17
CA GLU A 290 -6.38 8.01 31.29
C GLU A 290 -5.20 7.18 31.82
N PHE A 291 -4.22 7.84 32.42
CA PHE A 291 -3.12 7.16 33.10
C PHE A 291 -3.60 6.55 34.43
N PRO A 292 -3.25 5.29 34.76
CA PRO A 292 -2.32 4.39 34.06
C PRO A 292 -2.95 3.47 33.00
N ALA A 293 -4.28 3.42 32.89
CA ALA A 293 -5.01 2.48 32.03
C ALA A 293 -4.55 2.52 30.57
N ILE A 294 -4.31 3.72 30.01
CA ILE A 294 -3.83 3.90 28.64
C ILE A 294 -2.51 3.16 28.36
N ARG A 295 -1.60 3.11 29.34
CA ARG A 295 -0.30 2.42 29.22
C ARG A 295 -0.46 0.89 29.20
N ASP A 296 -1.41 0.39 29.97
CA ASP A 296 -1.58 -1.05 30.16
C ASP A 296 -2.46 -1.65 29.04
N ARG A 297 -3.24 -0.82 28.35
CA ARG A 297 -4.25 -1.24 27.36
C ARG A 297 -3.87 -1.02 25.91
N PHE A 298 -2.93 -0.13 25.64
CA PHE A 298 -2.52 0.15 24.28
C PHE A 298 -1.02 -0.02 24.12
N ARG A 299 -0.63 -0.53 22.96
CA ARG A 299 0.75 -0.46 22.47
C ARG A 299 0.84 0.74 21.53
N TYR A 300 1.85 1.56 21.73
CA TYR A 300 2.14 2.72 20.89
C TYR A 300 3.57 2.65 20.42
N THR A 301 3.80 3.03 19.17
CA THR A 301 5.15 3.19 18.62
C THR A 301 5.82 4.39 19.29
N SER A 302 6.78 4.18 20.19
CA SER A 302 7.53 5.28 20.82
C SER A 302 8.51 5.95 19.84
N GLU A 303 9.00 5.16 18.89
CA GLU A 303 9.80 5.55 17.74
C GLU A 303 9.14 4.91 16.50
N PRO A 304 9.40 5.41 15.27
CA PRO A 304 8.83 4.80 14.07
C PRO A 304 9.19 3.31 13.98
N GLU A 305 8.21 2.47 13.66
CA GLU A 305 8.39 1.02 13.49
C GLU A 305 8.27 0.61 12.03
N HIS A 306 8.63 -0.64 11.72
CA HIS A 306 8.55 -1.20 10.37
C HIS A 306 9.31 -0.37 9.32
N HIS A 307 10.53 0.08 9.63
CA HIS A 307 11.41 0.69 8.63
C HIS A 307 11.74 -0.28 7.50
N ARG A 308 11.86 0.22 6.26
CA ARG A 308 12.23 -0.59 5.09
C ARG A 308 11.27 -1.75 4.82
N SER A 309 10.01 -1.59 5.20
CA SER A 309 8.92 -2.49 4.84
C SER A 309 8.17 -1.92 3.65
N LEU A 310 7.29 -2.74 3.06
CA LEU A 310 6.16 -2.20 2.31
C LEU A 310 4.98 -2.06 3.27
N ALA A 311 4.15 -1.05 3.07
CA ALA A 311 2.90 -0.91 3.79
C ALA A 311 1.74 -0.73 2.83
N ILE A 312 0.64 -1.43 3.11
CA ILE A 312 -0.68 -1.08 2.60
C ILE A 312 -1.31 -0.17 3.65
N VAL A 313 -1.60 1.07 3.29
CA VAL A 313 -2.19 2.07 4.18
C VAL A 313 -3.51 2.52 3.60
N THR A 314 -4.60 2.44 4.36
CA THR A 314 -5.91 2.89 3.90
C THR A 314 -6.68 3.54 5.01
N GLY A 315 -7.66 4.35 4.62
CA GLY A 315 -8.57 4.93 5.57
C GLY A 315 -9.35 6.07 5.00
N VAL A 316 -9.98 6.80 5.91
CA VAL A 316 -10.80 7.96 5.62
C VAL A 316 -10.11 9.21 6.16
N THR A 317 -10.18 10.30 5.41
CA THR A 317 -9.86 11.64 5.88
C THR A 317 -11.08 12.54 5.75
N ALA A 318 -11.33 13.37 6.74
CA ALA A 318 -12.37 14.40 6.71
C ALA A 318 -11.85 15.70 7.33
N LYS A 319 -12.25 16.85 6.77
CA LYS A 319 -12.05 18.17 7.41
C LYS A 319 -13.25 18.64 8.20
N LYS A 320 -14.44 18.22 7.76
CA LYS A 320 -15.73 18.59 8.36
C LYS A 320 -16.62 17.34 8.34
N PRO A 321 -16.30 16.32 9.13
CA PRO A 321 -17.05 15.07 9.10
C PRO A 321 -18.52 15.31 9.45
N SER A 322 -19.37 14.44 8.93
CA SER A 322 -20.74 14.35 9.40
C SER A 322 -20.78 13.95 10.88
N THR A 323 -21.87 14.28 11.58
CA THR A 323 -22.07 13.92 13.00
C THR A 323 -22.01 12.41 13.25
N ALA A 324 -22.35 11.59 12.24
CA ALA A 324 -22.26 10.14 12.34
C ALA A 324 -20.82 9.62 12.16
N LEU A 325 -20.00 10.29 11.34
CA LEU A 325 -18.62 9.90 11.07
C LEU A 325 -17.65 10.41 12.15
N GLU A 326 -17.91 11.58 12.73
CA GLU A 326 -17.05 12.27 13.71
C GLU A 326 -16.55 11.36 14.86
N PRO A 327 -17.38 10.51 15.51
CA PRO A 327 -16.92 9.65 16.61
C PRO A 327 -15.83 8.64 16.21
N PHE A 328 -15.75 8.31 14.92
CA PHE A 328 -14.80 7.34 14.39
C PHE A 328 -13.47 7.97 13.99
N LEU A 329 -13.39 9.28 13.84
CA LEU A 329 -12.16 9.94 13.37
C LEU A 329 -11.34 10.51 14.53
N ARG A 330 -10.04 10.71 14.30
CA ARG A 330 -9.10 11.33 15.24
C ARG A 330 -8.32 12.46 14.54
N PRO A 331 -7.97 13.54 15.26
CA PRO A 331 -7.15 14.61 14.70
C PRO A 331 -5.81 14.08 14.16
N TYR A 332 -5.37 14.62 13.03
CA TYR A 332 -4.12 14.26 12.39
C TYR A 332 -3.44 15.47 11.76
N GLY A 333 -2.12 15.55 11.88
CA GLY A 333 -1.32 16.67 11.41
C GLY A 333 -1.10 17.73 12.49
N ALA A 334 -0.11 18.60 12.26
CA ALA A 334 0.38 19.51 13.31
C ALA A 334 -0.66 20.54 13.79
N ASP A 335 -1.60 20.93 12.93
CA ASP A 335 -2.69 21.87 13.25
C ASP A 335 -3.96 21.18 13.78
N GLY A 336 -4.05 19.86 13.69
CA GLY A 336 -5.20 19.05 14.10
C GLY A 336 -6.49 19.35 13.34
N THR A 337 -6.43 20.03 12.18
CA THR A 337 -7.63 20.44 11.44
C THR A 337 -8.23 19.31 10.61
N ARG A 338 -7.40 18.35 10.22
CA ARG A 338 -7.81 17.13 9.53
C ARG A 338 -8.13 16.06 10.56
N GLN A 339 -9.22 15.33 10.33
CA GLN A 339 -9.57 14.16 11.10
C GLN A 339 -9.45 12.93 10.21
N VAL A 340 -8.95 11.82 10.77
CA VAL A 340 -8.66 10.61 10.02
C VAL A 340 -9.01 9.35 10.81
N HIS A 341 -9.17 8.25 10.10
CA HIS A 341 -9.13 6.90 10.66
C HIS A 341 -8.37 6.04 9.66
N ILE A 342 -7.14 5.65 9.99
CA ILE A 342 -6.19 5.08 9.02
C ILE A 342 -5.53 3.87 9.63
N HIS A 343 -5.58 2.74 8.93
CA HIS A 343 -4.90 1.52 9.31
C HIS A 343 -3.79 1.23 8.30
N ALA A 344 -2.69 0.63 8.78
CA ALA A 344 -1.55 0.27 7.97
C ALA A 344 -1.11 -1.17 8.25
N LEU A 345 -1.13 -2.00 7.21
CA LEU A 345 -0.54 -3.33 7.21
C LEU A 345 0.90 -3.24 6.70
N ALA A 346 1.86 -3.41 7.59
CA ALA A 346 3.26 -3.56 7.24
C ALA A 346 3.51 -4.99 6.75
N CYS A 347 4.18 -5.11 5.61
CA CYS A 347 4.58 -6.36 4.99
C CYS A 347 6.11 -6.41 4.83
N THR A 348 6.65 -7.62 4.74
CA THR A 348 8.07 -7.80 4.36
C THR A 348 8.37 -7.09 3.04
N TYR A 349 9.54 -6.46 2.96
CA TYR A 349 9.94 -5.69 1.79
C TYR A 349 9.81 -6.48 0.48
N GLN A 350 9.23 -5.81 -0.51
CA GLN A 350 9.34 -6.19 -1.90
C GLN A 350 9.64 -4.95 -2.72
N ILE A 351 10.10 -5.18 -3.95
CA ILE A 351 10.38 -4.08 -4.85
C ILE A 351 9.04 -3.56 -5.37
N LEU A 352 8.72 -2.31 -5.02
CA LEU A 352 7.56 -1.63 -5.56
C LEU A 352 7.91 -1.03 -6.91
N THR A 353 7.06 -1.29 -7.89
CA THR A 353 7.28 -0.86 -9.26
C THR A 353 6.11 0.00 -9.73
N ALA A 354 6.40 1.07 -10.50
CA ALA A 354 5.42 1.95 -11.11
C ALA A 354 4.71 1.26 -12.30
N ASN A 355 3.68 0.45 -12.02
CA ASN A 355 2.73 -0.07 -13.03
C ASN A 355 1.37 0.62 -12.97
N THR A 356 0.61 0.41 -14.03
CA THR A 356 -0.79 0.81 -14.16
C THR A 356 -1.79 -0.24 -13.64
N ALA A 357 -1.33 -1.31 -12.98
CA ALA A 357 -2.21 -2.37 -12.51
C ALA A 357 -3.28 -1.83 -11.52
N PRO A 358 -4.52 -2.37 -11.56
CA PRO A 358 -5.54 -2.05 -10.58
C PRO A 358 -5.08 -2.32 -9.14
N VAL A 359 -5.63 -1.55 -8.20
CA VAL A 359 -5.26 -1.63 -6.78
C VAL A 359 -5.50 -3.03 -6.19
N HIS A 360 -6.60 -3.70 -6.55
CA HIS A 360 -6.94 -5.04 -6.06
C HIS A 360 -5.89 -6.08 -6.49
N GLU A 361 -5.46 -6.06 -7.75
CA GLU A 361 -4.41 -6.96 -8.25
C GLU A 361 -3.08 -6.75 -7.52
N ARG A 362 -2.76 -5.49 -7.20
CA ARG A 362 -1.52 -5.15 -6.48
C ARG A 362 -1.54 -5.60 -5.03
N ILE A 363 -2.65 -5.39 -4.32
CA ILE A 363 -2.83 -5.90 -2.95
C ILE A 363 -2.71 -7.41 -2.93
N TYR A 364 -3.42 -8.08 -3.83
CA TYR A 364 -3.41 -9.53 -3.92
C TYR A 364 -2.00 -10.08 -4.22
N THR A 365 -1.29 -9.48 -5.18
CA THR A 365 0.08 -9.85 -5.52
C THR A 365 1.02 -9.65 -4.34
N LEU A 366 0.90 -8.52 -3.64
CA LEU A 366 1.70 -8.21 -2.45
C LEU A 366 1.47 -9.25 -1.36
N LEU A 367 0.23 -9.52 -0.98
CA LEU A 367 -0.12 -10.44 0.11
C LEU A 367 0.21 -11.91 -0.19
N ARG A 368 0.32 -12.28 -1.47
CA ARG A 368 0.77 -13.62 -1.88
C ARG A 368 2.27 -13.83 -1.84
N SER A 369 3.03 -12.76 -1.93
CA SER A 369 4.48 -12.83 -2.11
C SER A 369 5.26 -12.23 -0.95
N SER A 370 4.59 -11.51 -0.05
CA SER A 370 5.11 -10.94 1.18
C SER A 370 4.34 -11.47 2.38
N MET A 371 4.92 -11.33 3.59
CA MET A 371 4.23 -11.67 4.83
C MET A 371 3.87 -10.39 5.58
N PRO A 372 2.64 -10.25 6.09
CA PRO A 372 2.33 -9.25 7.09
C PRO A 372 3.22 -9.41 8.33
N VAL A 373 3.75 -8.28 8.82
CA VAL A 373 4.66 -8.21 9.97
C VAL A 373 4.20 -7.21 11.02
N GLY A 374 3.13 -6.46 10.75
CA GLY A 374 2.52 -5.54 11.70
C GLY A 374 1.25 -4.91 11.13
N LEU A 375 0.31 -4.58 12.01
CA LEU A 375 -0.92 -3.89 11.65
C LEU A 375 -1.17 -2.79 12.68
N LEU A 376 -1.15 -1.53 12.24
CA LEU A 376 -1.21 -0.37 13.12
C LEU A 376 -2.40 0.51 12.77
N HIS A 377 -3.12 1.00 13.78
CA HIS A 377 -3.93 2.20 13.64
C HIS A 377 -2.99 3.41 13.65
N LEU A 378 -2.81 4.05 12.50
CA LEU A 378 -1.88 5.17 12.36
C LEU A 378 -2.34 6.39 13.14
N MET A 379 -1.38 7.07 13.76
CA MET A 379 -1.63 8.27 14.55
C MET A 379 -0.60 9.36 14.25
N PHE A 380 -0.98 10.59 14.56
CA PHE A 380 -0.04 11.70 14.64
C PHE A 380 0.42 11.87 16.09
N ASP A 381 1.71 11.74 16.34
CA ASP A 381 2.27 11.90 17.68
C ASP A 381 2.47 13.39 17.99
N HIS A 382 1.58 13.94 18.83
CA HIS A 382 1.63 15.33 19.27
C HIS A 382 2.56 15.57 20.47
N ARG A 383 3.34 14.57 20.92
CA ARG A 383 4.29 14.77 22.01
C ARG A 383 5.33 15.82 21.63
N LYS A 384 5.76 16.59 22.63
CA LYS A 384 6.81 17.61 22.49
C LYS A 384 8.21 17.03 22.64
N SER A 385 8.32 15.85 23.24
CA SER A 385 9.56 15.07 23.41
C SER A 385 9.22 13.58 23.36
N PRO A 386 9.66 12.81 22.34
CA PRO A 386 10.35 13.27 21.12
C PRO A 386 9.53 14.33 20.35
N PRO A 387 10.14 15.09 19.41
CA PRO A 387 9.40 16.04 18.57
C PRO A 387 8.21 15.36 17.89
N MET A 388 7.26 16.15 17.40
CA MET A 388 6.06 15.62 16.73
C MET A 388 6.45 14.64 15.61
N GLN A 389 5.83 13.46 15.60
CA GLN A 389 6.15 12.37 14.67
C GLN A 389 4.89 11.92 13.95
N GLU A 390 5.09 11.39 12.75
CA GLU A 390 4.04 10.77 11.96
C GLU A 390 4.63 9.67 11.06
N SER A 391 3.76 8.85 10.47
CA SER A 391 4.19 7.86 9.48
C SER A 391 4.79 8.54 8.25
N ALA A 392 5.85 7.97 7.69
CA ALA A 392 6.55 8.53 6.55
C ALA A 392 6.97 7.46 5.53
N PHE A 393 7.09 7.88 4.28
CA PHE A 393 7.33 7.01 3.14
C PHE A 393 8.45 7.55 2.25
N THR A 394 9.08 6.69 1.47
CA THR A 394 10.10 7.10 0.49
C THR A 394 9.53 7.16 -0.93
N ARG A 395 8.65 6.20 -1.26
CA ARG A 395 7.94 6.15 -2.53
C ARG A 395 6.73 5.24 -2.44
N GLY A 396 5.81 5.39 -3.38
CA GLY A 396 4.62 4.59 -3.40
C GLY A 396 3.64 4.95 -4.50
N MET A 397 2.51 4.25 -4.46
CA MET A 397 1.32 4.62 -5.20
C MET A 397 0.21 4.93 -4.23
N CYS A 398 -0.59 5.93 -4.56
CA CYS A 398 -1.84 6.23 -3.89
C CYS A 398 -2.98 6.18 -4.90
N TRP A 399 -4.09 5.58 -4.48
CA TRP A 399 -5.39 5.71 -5.13
C TRP A 399 -6.30 6.47 -4.17
N VAL A 400 -7.08 7.39 -4.70
CA VAL A 400 -7.95 8.25 -3.90
C VAL A 400 -9.25 8.54 -4.64
N ALA A 401 -10.33 8.68 -3.88
CA ALA A 401 -11.60 9.19 -4.37
C ALA A 401 -12.22 10.16 -3.37
N PRO A 402 -13.03 11.12 -3.84
CA PRO A 402 -13.94 11.84 -2.96
C PRO A 402 -14.89 10.83 -2.31
N ALA A 403 -15.29 11.12 -1.08
CA ALA A 403 -16.16 10.28 -0.30
C ALA A 403 -17.42 11.03 0.12
N CYS A 404 -18.56 10.35 0.08
CA CYS A 404 -19.82 10.85 0.60
C CYS A 404 -20.34 9.91 1.69
N PHE A 405 -20.80 10.50 2.80
CA PHE A 405 -21.47 9.74 3.85
C PHE A 405 -22.96 9.59 3.49
N LYS A 406 -23.45 8.35 3.43
CA LYS A 406 -24.88 8.08 3.34
C LYS A 406 -25.36 7.52 4.67
N CYS A 407 -26.32 8.21 5.28
CA CYS A 407 -27.05 7.65 6.41
C CYS A 407 -27.99 6.58 5.85
N ASP A 408 -28.05 5.40 6.49
CA ASP A 408 -29.00 4.34 6.12
C ASP A 408 -30.43 4.74 6.49
N ASP A 409 -30.95 5.79 5.88
CA ASP A 409 -32.38 6.11 5.83
C ASP A 409 -32.93 5.55 4.53
N GLU A 410 -32.95 4.21 4.40
CA GLU A 410 -33.82 3.47 3.47
C GLU A 410 -33.56 1.96 3.56
N LYS A 411 -34.20 1.30 4.54
CA LYS A 411 -34.71 -0.06 4.28
C LYS A 411 -35.85 0.08 3.27
N THR A 412 -35.54 0.35 2.01
CA THR A 412 -36.50 0.19 0.92
C THR A 412 -36.46 -1.25 0.47
N GLU A 413 -37.62 -1.88 0.61
CA GLU A 413 -38.06 -3.14 0.04
C GLU A 413 -37.44 -3.42 -1.36
N GLU A 414 -36.42 -4.27 -1.42
CA GLU A 414 -36.12 -5.09 -2.60
C GLU A 414 -36.06 -6.57 -2.18
N GLU A 415 -37.15 -7.04 -1.56
CA GLU A 415 -37.61 -8.41 -1.71
C GLU A 415 -38.97 -8.36 -2.41
N SER A 416 -38.96 -8.48 -3.75
CA SER A 416 -40.10 -8.97 -4.52
C SER A 416 -39.63 -9.67 -5.78
#